data_AF-A0A9D6DEY4-F1
#
_entry.id   AF-A0A9D6DEY4-F1
#
_cell.length_a   1.000
_cell.length_b   1.000
_cell.length_c   1.000
_cell.angle_alpha   90.00
_cell.angle_beta   90.00
_cell.angle_gamma   90.00
#
_symmetry.space_group_name_H-M   'P 1'
#
loop_
_entity.id
_entity.type
_entity.pdbx_description
1 polymer ?
#
loop_
_entity_poly.entity_id
_entity_poly.type
_entity_poly.pdbx_seq_one_letter_code
_entity_poly.pdbx_strand_id
1 'polypeptide(L)'
;GRGTSTFDGLALAFAIARHLLEKNRCLTLFATHYFELTRLNDDYPECCNVHLDAVEHAHRIVFLHAVEDGPASQSYGIEVAALAGVPAGVIRDARRRLRALENREIGTGAQPDLFAALPDTDPEPVSHPALNALAELEPDNLSPREALEQLYALKRMASQSV
;
A
#
# COMPACT_ATOMS: atom_id res chain seq x y z
N GLY A 1 9.13 -8.66 5.92
CA GLY A 1 10.48 -8.18 6.23
C GLY A 1 10.47 -7.06 7.24
N ARG A 2 10.79 -7.31 8.52
CA ARG A 2 10.82 -6.26 9.56
C ARG A 2 12.13 -5.47 9.66
N GLY A 3 13.19 -5.91 8.96
CA GLY A 3 14.54 -5.32 9.04
C GLY A 3 14.88 -4.33 7.92
N THR A 4 13.90 -3.88 7.14
CA THR A 4 14.08 -2.96 6.01
C THR A 4 13.01 -1.86 6.08
N SER A 5 12.96 -0.97 5.08
CA SER A 5 11.89 0.02 4.96
C SER A 5 10.51 -0.64 5.00
N THR A 6 9.50 0.09 5.49
CA THR A 6 8.14 -0.46 5.67
C THR A 6 7.59 -1.05 4.37
N PHE A 7 7.77 -0.33 3.25
CA PHE A 7 7.28 -0.74 1.94
C PHE A 7 8.05 -1.92 1.35
N ASP A 8 9.38 -1.95 1.45
CA ASP A 8 10.16 -3.11 1.00
C ASP A 8 9.79 -4.35 1.82
N GLY A 9 9.60 -4.16 3.12
CA GLY A 9 9.24 -5.20 4.06
C GLY A 9 7.89 -5.82 3.78
N LEU A 10 6.93 -4.99 3.37
CA LEU A 10 5.59 -5.35 2.95
C LEU A 10 5.60 -6.05 1.59
N ALA A 11 6.26 -5.48 0.58
CA ALA A 11 6.35 -6.05 -0.76
C ALA A 11 6.98 -7.46 -0.74
N LEU A 12 8.07 -7.64 0.01
CA LEU A 12 8.68 -8.95 0.20
C LEU A 12 7.75 -9.92 0.92
N ALA A 13 7.03 -9.48 1.96
CA ALA A 13 6.10 -10.35 2.68
C ALA A 13 4.97 -10.84 1.77
N PHE A 14 4.43 -9.94 0.94
CA PHE A 14 3.40 -10.24 -0.04
C PHE A 14 3.88 -11.24 -1.10
N ALA A 15 5.04 -10.98 -1.72
CA ALA A 15 5.63 -11.87 -2.72
C ALA A 15 5.91 -13.28 -2.16
N ILE A 16 6.41 -13.36 -0.92
CA ILE A 16 6.63 -14.65 -0.23
C ILE A 16 5.30 -15.36 0.03
N ALA A 17 4.28 -14.66 0.54
CA ALA A 17 2.97 -15.25 0.80
C ALA A 17 2.32 -15.80 -0.48
N ARG A 18 2.38 -15.02 -1.58
CA ARG A 18 1.92 -15.49 -2.90
C ARG A 18 2.69 -16.71 -3.39
N HIS A 19 4.02 -16.71 -3.27
CA HIS A 19 4.82 -17.87 -3.68
C HIS A 19 4.46 -19.14 -2.89
N LEU A 20 4.19 -19.01 -1.59
CA LEU A 20 3.74 -20.11 -0.75
C LEU A 20 2.37 -20.63 -1.18
N LEU A 21 1.45 -19.74 -1.56
CA LEU A 21 0.10 -20.08 -2.02
C LEU A 21 0.10 -20.71 -3.43
N GLU A 22 0.86 -20.17 -4.37
CA GLU A 22 0.82 -20.58 -5.77
C GLU A 22 1.76 -21.73 -6.10
N LYS A 23 2.99 -21.73 -5.56
CA LYS A 23 4.07 -22.65 -5.96
C LYS A 23 4.29 -23.76 -4.94
N ASN A 24 4.53 -23.41 -3.68
CA ASN A 24 4.86 -24.42 -2.66
C ASN A 24 3.64 -25.24 -2.22
N ARG A 25 2.49 -24.58 -2.02
CA ARG A 25 1.22 -25.17 -1.55
C ARG A 25 1.35 -26.00 -0.27
N CYS A 26 2.25 -25.60 0.63
CA CYS A 26 2.40 -26.24 1.95
C CYS A 26 1.50 -25.59 3.01
N LEU A 27 1.15 -26.35 4.05
CA LEU A 27 0.47 -25.79 5.23
C LEU A 27 1.33 -24.69 5.86
N THR A 28 0.77 -23.49 5.97
CA THR A 28 1.50 -22.29 6.37
C THR A 28 0.71 -21.51 7.40
N LEU A 29 1.36 -21.13 8.50
CA LEU A 29 0.87 -20.11 9.42
C LEU A 29 1.71 -18.86 9.24
N PHE A 30 1.09 -17.77 8.79
CA PHE A 30 1.79 -16.52 8.48
C PHE A 30 1.42 -15.43 9.49
N ALA A 31 2.17 -15.35 10.59
CA ALA A 31 1.98 -14.29 11.57
C ALA A 31 2.60 -12.97 11.08
N THR A 32 1.77 -11.94 10.91
CA THR A 32 2.21 -10.63 10.38
C THR A 32 1.64 -9.46 11.18
N HIS A 33 2.23 -8.28 10.98
CA HIS A 33 1.74 -6.99 11.46
C HIS A 33 1.32 -6.06 10.32
N TYR A 34 1.49 -6.52 9.08
CA TYR A 34 1.04 -5.81 7.89
C TYR A 34 -0.43 -6.11 7.68
N PHE A 35 -1.27 -5.10 7.86
CA PHE A 35 -2.71 -5.23 7.67
C PHE A 35 -3.07 -5.40 6.19
N GLU A 36 -2.25 -4.85 5.30
CA GLU A 36 -2.41 -4.91 3.85
C GLU A 36 -2.38 -6.35 3.33
N LEU A 37 -1.66 -7.26 4.00
CA LEU A 37 -1.62 -8.68 3.65
C LEU A 37 -2.96 -9.38 3.87
N THR A 38 -3.87 -8.81 4.67
CA THR A 38 -5.19 -9.43 4.90
C THR A 38 -5.98 -9.52 3.60
N ARG A 39 -5.76 -8.63 2.62
CA ARG A 39 -6.43 -8.67 1.31
C ARG A 39 -6.06 -9.88 0.44
N LEU A 40 -5.02 -10.64 0.78
CA LEU A 40 -4.65 -11.84 0.03
C LEU A 40 -5.77 -12.89 0.01
N ASN A 41 -6.66 -12.91 1.00
CA ASN A 41 -7.78 -13.85 1.00
C ASN A 41 -8.83 -13.54 -0.08
N ASP A 42 -8.85 -12.32 -0.63
CA ASP A 42 -9.77 -11.92 -1.70
C ASP A 42 -9.37 -12.59 -3.03
N ASP A 43 -8.06 -12.69 -3.28
CA ASP A 43 -7.51 -13.30 -4.50
C ASP A 43 -7.30 -14.82 -4.37
N TYR A 44 -7.05 -15.32 -3.16
CA TYR A 44 -6.73 -16.72 -2.88
C TYR A 44 -7.73 -17.35 -1.92
N PRO A 45 -8.71 -18.15 -2.39
CA PRO A 45 -9.75 -18.75 -1.55
C PRO A 45 -9.19 -19.80 -0.57
N GLU A 46 -8.00 -20.35 -0.81
CA GLU A 46 -7.30 -21.22 0.15
C GLU A 46 -6.64 -20.45 1.32
N CYS A 47 -6.57 -19.12 1.23
CA CYS A 47 -6.05 -18.25 2.29
C CYS A 47 -7.19 -17.81 3.21
N CYS A 48 -7.00 -18.00 4.52
CA CYS A 48 -7.94 -17.52 5.53
C CYS A 48 -7.24 -16.55 6.48
N ASN A 49 -7.91 -15.43 6.76
CA ASN A 49 -7.48 -14.51 7.80
C ASN A 49 -7.98 -15.01 9.15
N VAL A 50 -7.08 -15.04 10.14
CA VAL A 50 -7.41 -15.25 11.53
C VAL A 50 -6.64 -14.23 12.36
N HIS A 51 -7.18 -13.85 13.51
CA HIS A 51 -6.52 -12.93 14.43
C HIS A 51 -6.69 -13.37 15.88
N LEU A 52 -5.84 -12.83 16.75
CA LEU A 52 -5.98 -13.01 18.19
C LEU A 52 -6.89 -11.93 18.73
N ASP A 53 -7.94 -12.34 19.43
CA ASP A 53 -8.92 -11.41 20.00
C ASP A 53 -8.34 -10.68 21.23
N ALA A 54 -8.68 -9.39 21.31
CA ALA A 54 -8.29 -8.50 22.37
C ALA A 54 -9.41 -7.49 22.65
N VAL A 55 -9.76 -7.35 23.92
CA VAL A 55 -10.83 -6.45 24.35
C VAL A 55 -10.23 -5.26 25.09
N GLU A 56 -10.70 -4.06 24.75
CA GLU A 56 -10.41 -2.87 25.53
C GLU A 56 -11.39 -2.77 26.71
N HIS A 57 -10.86 -2.72 27.93
CA HIS A 57 -11.65 -2.47 29.14
C HIS A 57 -10.97 -1.39 29.99
N ALA A 58 -11.68 -0.29 30.26
CA ALA A 58 -11.23 0.79 31.14
C ALA A 58 -9.79 1.28 30.84
N HIS A 59 -9.48 1.50 29.55
CA HIS A 59 -8.16 1.93 29.05
C HIS A 59 -7.03 0.92 29.25
N ARG A 60 -7.37 -0.36 29.41
CA ARG A 60 -6.43 -1.47 29.42
C ARG A 60 -6.84 -2.47 28.36
N ILE A 61 -5.86 -3.00 27.64
CA ILE A 61 -6.08 -4.10 26.71
C ILE A 61 -6.01 -5.42 27.48
N VAL A 62 -6.99 -6.29 27.25
CA VAL A 62 -7.01 -7.66 27.75
C VAL A 62 -6.91 -8.58 26.54
N PHE A 63 -5.83 -9.34 26.46
CA PHE A 63 -5.66 -10.37 25.43
C PHE A 63 -6.49 -11.59 25.82
N LEU A 64 -7.47 -11.93 25.01
CA LEU A 64 -8.32 -13.10 25.26
C LEU A 64 -7.64 -14.41 24.85
N HIS A 65 -6.54 -14.33 24.09
CA HIS A 65 -5.82 -15.48 23.53
C HIS A 65 -6.71 -16.45 22.74
N ALA A 66 -7.90 -15.99 22.35
CA ALA A 66 -8.79 -16.70 21.45
C ALA A 66 -8.41 -16.34 20.02
N VAL A 67 -8.42 -17.33 19.13
CA VAL A 67 -8.23 -17.12 17.70
C VAL A 67 -9.63 -16.98 17.10
N GLU A 68 -9.88 -15.87 16.44
CA GLU A 68 -11.14 -15.55 15.78
C GLU A 68 -10.94 -15.45 14.26
N ASP A 69 -11.97 -15.80 13.51
CA ASP A 69 -11.97 -15.72 12.05
C ASP A 69 -12.00 -14.26 11.58
N GLY A 70 -11.38 -14.03 10.42
CA GLY A 70 -11.31 -12.72 9.79
C GLY A 70 -10.12 -11.86 10.24
N PRO A 71 -9.93 -10.70 9.59
CA PRO A 71 -8.86 -9.77 9.93
C PRO A 71 -9.20 -9.00 11.22
N ALA A 72 -8.16 -8.58 11.96
CA ALA A 72 -8.34 -7.71 13.11
C ALA A 72 -8.90 -6.34 12.67
N SER A 73 -9.83 -5.75 13.42
CA SER A 73 -10.43 -4.46 13.08
C SER A 73 -9.52 -3.25 13.30
N GLN A 74 -8.45 -3.39 14.08
CA GLN A 74 -7.57 -2.30 14.49
C GLN A 74 -6.23 -2.80 15.04
N SER A 75 -5.20 -1.95 14.96
CA SER A 75 -3.89 -2.20 15.56
C SER A 75 -3.85 -1.67 16.99
N TYR A 76 -3.44 -2.52 17.93
CA TYR A 76 -3.40 -2.20 19.36
C TYR A 76 -2.04 -1.69 19.85
N GLY A 77 -1.15 -1.26 18.95
CA GLY A 77 0.23 -0.91 19.31
C GLY A 77 0.36 0.18 20.38
N ILE A 78 -0.53 1.18 20.36
CA ILE A 78 -0.53 2.27 21.36
C ILE A 78 -1.04 1.78 22.71
N GLU A 79 -2.06 0.92 22.71
CA GLU A 79 -2.66 0.33 23.90
C GLU A 79 -1.68 -0.62 24.60
N VAL A 80 -0.91 -1.37 23.83
CA VAL A 80 0.19 -2.20 24.34
C VAL A 80 1.30 -1.34 24.95
N ALA A 81 1.66 -0.21 24.32
CA ALA A 81 2.63 0.73 24.89
C ALA A 81 2.14 1.33 26.22
N ALA A 82 0.85 1.65 26.31
CA ALA A 82 0.25 2.14 27.56
C ALA A 82 0.31 1.08 28.67
N LEU A 83 0.04 -0.19 28.34
CA LEU A 83 0.17 -1.31 29.26
C LEU A 83 1.62 -1.54 29.71
N ALA A 84 2.59 -1.30 28.83
CA ALA A 84 4.02 -1.37 29.13
C ALA A 84 4.54 -0.24 30.04
N GLY A 85 3.67 0.70 30.44
CA GLY A 85 4.02 1.79 31.36
C GLY A 85 4.59 3.03 30.68
N VAL A 86 4.41 3.19 29.37
CA VAL A 86 4.80 4.42 28.67
C VAL A 86 4.00 5.60 29.24
N PRO A 87 4.63 6.77 29.50
CA PRO A 87 3.96 7.90 30.14
C PRO A 87 2.72 8.37 29.39
N ALA A 88 1.66 8.71 30.14
CA ALA A 88 0.37 9.10 29.58
C ALA A 88 0.43 10.32 28.63
N GLY A 89 1.40 11.24 28.83
CA GLY A 89 1.66 12.33 27.90
C GLY A 89 2.07 11.83 26.51
N VAL A 90 3.02 10.89 26.46
CA VAL A 90 3.51 10.26 25.22
C VAL A 90 2.41 9.49 24.51
N ILE A 91 1.60 8.72 25.25
CA ILE A 91 0.46 7.98 24.68
C ILE A 91 -0.55 8.94 24.02
N ARG A 92 -0.85 10.06 24.67
CA ARG A 92 -1.78 11.08 24.13
C ARG A 92 -1.27 11.69 22.84
N ASP A 93 0.02 11.98 22.79
CA ASP A 93 0.66 12.54 21.60
C ASP A 93 0.75 11.52 20.46
N ALA A 94 1.06 10.26 20.78
CA ALA A 94 1.04 9.16 19.81
C ALA A 94 -0.35 8.98 19.18
N ARG A 95 -1.43 9.00 19.99
CA ARG A 95 -2.82 8.94 19.49
C ARG A 95 -3.15 10.12 18.58
N ARG A 96 -2.72 11.33 18.94
CA ARG A 96 -2.91 12.53 18.11
C ARG A 96 -2.20 12.38 16.77
N ARG A 97 -0.97 11.84 16.77
CA ARG A 97 -0.17 11.62 15.57
C ARG A 97 -0.79 10.56 14.67
N LEU A 98 -1.28 9.46 15.24
CA LEU A 98 -1.95 8.39 14.51
C LEU A 98 -3.19 8.93 13.77
N ARG A 99 -4.08 9.63 14.48
CA ARG A 99 -5.25 10.28 13.86
C ARG A 99 -4.88 11.22 12.71
N ALA A 100 -3.77 11.94 12.83
CA ALA A 100 -3.30 12.83 11.78
C ALA A 100 -2.75 12.08 10.55
N LEU A 101 -2.18 10.87 10.73
CA LEU A 101 -1.74 10.01 9.64
C LEU A 101 -2.94 9.38 8.93
N GLU A 102 -3.90 8.82 9.68
CA GLU A 102 -5.14 8.25 9.14
C GLU A 102 -5.95 9.30 8.37
N ASN A 103 -6.11 10.51 8.91
CA ASN A 103 -6.81 11.59 8.22
C ASN A 103 -6.08 12.06 6.94
N ARG A 104 -4.75 11.93 6.89
CA ARG A 104 -3.97 12.22 5.68
C ARG A 104 -4.20 11.17 4.61
N GLU A 105 -4.22 9.90 4.97
CA GLU A 105 -4.51 8.80 4.04
C GLU A 105 -5.93 8.90 3.44
N ILE A 106 -6.91 9.35 4.24
CA ILE A 106 -8.28 9.58 3.75
C ILE A 106 -8.35 10.81 2.83
N GLY A 107 -7.58 11.87 3.12
CA GLY A 107 -7.63 13.14 2.41
C GLY A 107 -6.87 13.20 1.08
N THR A 108 -5.91 12.29 0.84
CA THR A 108 -5.09 12.27 -0.38
C THR A 108 -5.70 11.48 -1.54
N GLY A 109 -6.94 11.01 -1.40
CA GLY A 109 -7.42 9.88 -2.21
C GLY A 109 -6.67 8.62 -1.80
N ALA A 110 -7.33 7.46 -1.92
CA ALA A 110 -6.69 6.18 -1.67
C ALA A 110 -5.27 6.21 -2.24
N GLN A 111 -4.27 5.92 -1.39
CA GLN A 111 -2.93 5.59 -1.90
C GLN A 111 -3.14 4.66 -3.10
N PRO A 112 -2.42 4.87 -4.22
CA PRO A 112 -2.53 3.96 -5.34
C PRO A 112 -2.36 2.59 -4.73
N ASP A 113 -3.41 1.79 -4.84
CA ASP A 113 -3.50 0.50 -4.20
C ASP A 113 -2.27 -0.24 -4.69
N LEU A 114 -1.27 -0.37 -3.80
CA LEU A 114 0.05 -0.93 -4.13
C LEU A 114 -0.12 -2.37 -4.67
N PHE A 115 -1.33 -2.92 -4.47
CA PHE A 115 -1.79 -4.23 -4.82
C PHE A 115 -3.06 -4.24 -5.69
N ALA A 116 -3.53 -3.10 -6.23
CA ALA A 116 -4.50 -3.16 -7.33
C ALA A 116 -3.77 -3.84 -8.48
N ALA A 117 -4.13 -5.11 -8.70
CA ALA A 117 -3.60 -6.04 -9.70
C ALA A 117 -2.49 -5.41 -10.54
N LEU A 118 -1.26 -5.41 -10.01
CA LEU A 118 -0.10 -5.05 -10.82
C LEU A 118 -0.12 -6.07 -11.96
N PRO A 119 -0.27 -5.63 -13.23
CA PRO A 119 -0.20 -6.55 -14.35
C PRO A 119 1.14 -7.29 -14.25
N ASP A 120 1.14 -8.61 -14.40
CA ASP A 120 2.36 -9.46 -14.44
C ASP A 120 3.30 -9.14 -15.63
N THR A 121 3.01 -8.08 -16.37
CA THR A 121 3.89 -7.51 -17.39
C THR A 121 4.81 -6.50 -16.71
N ASP A 122 6.13 -6.70 -16.86
CA ASP A 122 7.07 -5.57 -16.96
C ASP A 122 6.34 -4.44 -17.69
N PRO A 123 6.34 -3.19 -17.19
CA PRO A 123 5.64 -2.12 -17.88
C PRO A 123 6.25 -2.05 -19.28
N GLU A 124 5.54 -2.58 -20.28
CA GLU A 124 5.80 -2.24 -21.65
C GLU A 124 5.79 -0.72 -21.65
N PRO A 125 6.88 -0.06 -22.09
CA PRO A 125 6.89 1.39 -22.10
C PRO A 125 5.65 1.79 -22.88
N VAL A 126 4.74 2.49 -22.20
CA VAL A 126 3.51 2.98 -22.80
C VAL A 126 3.97 3.93 -23.89
N SER A 127 4.15 3.38 -25.09
CA SER A 127 4.70 4.06 -26.26
C SER A 127 3.58 4.92 -26.82
N HIS A 128 3.25 5.97 -26.09
CA HIS A 128 2.33 6.96 -26.59
C HIS A 128 3.06 7.78 -27.67
N PRO A 129 2.50 7.90 -28.89
CA PRO A 129 3.18 8.58 -30.01
C PRO A 129 3.61 10.01 -29.68
N ALA A 130 2.86 10.71 -28.81
CA ALA A 130 3.25 12.03 -28.31
C ALA A 130 4.52 12.04 -27.45
N LEU A 131 4.82 10.96 -26.70
CA LEU A 131 6.04 10.90 -25.87
C LEU A 131 7.29 10.73 -26.74
N ASN A 132 7.19 9.93 -27.81
CA ASN A 132 8.26 9.77 -28.79
C ASN A 132 8.51 11.10 -29.53
N ALA A 133 7.45 11.76 -30.01
CA ALA A 133 7.56 13.06 -30.66
C ALA A 133 8.11 14.16 -29.71
N LEU A 134 7.82 14.07 -28.42
CA LEU A 134 8.36 15.00 -27.42
C LEU A 134 9.86 14.78 -27.17
N ALA A 135 10.32 13.53 -27.17
CA ALA A 135 11.73 13.20 -26.96
C ALA A 135 12.64 13.67 -28.11
N GLU A 136 12.09 13.78 -29.33
CA GLU A 136 12.81 14.23 -30.52
C GLU A 136 12.84 15.76 -30.69
N LEU A 137 12.09 16.51 -29.88
CA LEU A 137 12.05 17.97 -29.99
C LEU A 137 13.27 18.62 -29.34
N GLU A 138 13.88 19.56 -30.06
CA GLU A 138 14.95 20.43 -29.57
C GLU A 138 14.42 21.87 -29.36
N PRO A 139 13.98 22.25 -28.16
CA PRO A 139 13.33 23.54 -27.92
C PRO A 139 14.20 24.75 -28.25
N ASP A 140 15.52 24.61 -28.07
CA ASP A 140 16.49 25.68 -28.29
C ASP A 140 16.68 26.04 -29.78
N ASN A 141 16.23 25.17 -30.69
CA ASN A 141 16.32 25.35 -32.13
C ASN A 141 14.99 25.75 -32.79
N LEU A 142 13.95 26.06 -32.01
CA LEU A 142 12.63 26.41 -32.52
C LEU A 142 12.33 27.90 -32.37
N SER A 143 11.71 28.49 -33.39
CA SER A 143 11.08 29.81 -33.24
C SER A 143 9.84 29.70 -32.33
N PRO A 144 9.41 30.80 -31.69
CA PRO A 144 8.21 30.81 -30.85
C PRO A 144 6.94 30.31 -31.55
N ARG A 145 6.84 30.52 -32.87
CA ARG A 145 5.70 30.05 -33.67
C ARG A 145 5.75 28.54 -33.91
N GLU A 146 6.92 28.00 -34.23
CA GLU A 146 7.14 26.57 -34.44
C GLU A 146 6.96 25.79 -33.13
N ALA A 147 7.47 26.32 -32.02
CA ALA A 147 7.25 25.73 -30.70
C ALA A 147 5.76 25.61 -30.36
N LEU A 148 4.97 26.64 -30.67
CA LEU A 148 3.52 26.62 -30.48
C LEU A 148 2.83 25.59 -31.38
N GLU A 149 3.24 25.47 -32.65
CA GLU A 149 2.72 24.47 -33.57
C GLU A 149 3.01 23.03 -33.09
N GLN A 150 4.21 22.78 -32.56
CA GLN A 150 4.59 21.49 -32.00
C GLN A 150 3.77 21.13 -30.75
N LEU A 151 3.48 22.10 -29.86
CA LEU A 151 2.58 21.90 -28.72
C LEU A 151 1.16 21.49 -29.16
N TYR A 152 0.62 22.11 -30.21
CA TYR A 152 -0.68 21.72 -30.77
C TYR A 152 -0.64 20.34 -31.44
N ALA A 153 0.48 19.95 -32.06
CA ALA A 153 0.66 18.61 -32.61
C ALA A 153 0.68 17.54 -31.51
N LEU A 154 1.47 17.75 -30.46
CA LEU A 154 1.55 16.87 -29.28
C LEU A 154 0.19 16.72 -28.59
N LYS A 155 -0.56 17.82 -28.41
CA LYS A 155 -1.91 17.79 -27.83
C LYS A 155 -2.86 16.94 -28.68
N ARG A 156 -2.81 17.05 -30.01
CA ARG A 156 -3.64 16.21 -30.91
C ARG A 156 -3.29 14.74 -30.78
N MET A 157 -2.00 14.40 -30.78
CA MET A 157 -1.53 13.02 -30.61
C MET A 157 -1.98 12.44 -29.26
N ALA A 158 -1.89 13.22 -28.18
CA ALA A 158 -2.38 12.86 -26.84
C ALA A 158 -3.90 12.69 -26.73
N SER A 159 -4.67 13.28 -27.66
CA SER A 159 -6.13 13.21 -27.67
C SER A 159 -6.67 12.07 -28.55
N GLN A 160 -5.83 11.48 -29.42
CA GLN A 160 -6.25 10.52 -30.45
C GLN A 160 -6.02 9.05 -30.08
N SER A 161 -5.37 8.78 -28.94
CA SER A 161 -5.15 7.43 -28.43
C SER A 161 -6.05 7.19 -27.21
N VAL A 162 -7.35 6.98 -27.47
CA VAL A 162 -8.33 6.38 -26.54
C VAL A 162 -8.97 5.20 -27.26
#